data_AF-A0A7R9BB39-F1
#
_entry.id   AF-A0A7R9BB39-F1
#
_cell.length_a   1.000
_cell.length_b   1.000
_cell.length_c   1.000
_cell.angle_alpha   90.00
_cell.angle_beta   90.00
_cell.angle_gamma   90.00
#
_symmetry.space_group_name_H-M   'P 1'
#
loop_
_entity.id
_entity.type
_entity.pdbx_description
1 polymer ?
#
loop_
_entity_poly.entity_id
_entity_poly.type
_entity_poly.pdbx_seq_one_letter_code
_entity_poly.pdbx_strand_id
1 'polypeptide(L)'
;YVFEGLGHLIAKILISSAQYLDKIDEPGIQKMCRNIFALQQTLTNITMAREIALDHARHYFELFYLTPEEILSGVMEKGAEFSELEYMNAFQLLHRSQVDPDYGAINVHLGRLSDILGEVGVTV
;
A
#
# COMPACT_ATOMS: atom_id res chain seq x y z
N TYR A 1 -4.10 -7.85 -26.40
CA TYR A 1 -2.80 -7.19 -26.19
C TYR A 1 -2.12 -7.84 -24.99
N VAL A 2 -0.96 -8.48 -25.17
CA VAL A 2 -0.29 -9.26 -24.11
C VAL A 2 0.33 -8.36 -23.03
N PHE A 3 0.70 -7.12 -23.38
CA PHE A 3 1.49 -6.25 -22.52
C PHE A 3 0.67 -5.27 -21.66
N GLU A 4 -0.60 -5.03 -21.98
CA GLU A 4 -1.47 -4.06 -21.29
C GLU A 4 -1.84 -4.48 -19.85
N GLY A 5 -1.84 -5.78 -19.57
CA GLY A 5 -2.07 -6.33 -18.23
C GLY A 5 -0.82 -6.44 -17.35
N LEU A 6 0.38 -6.22 -17.90
CA LEU A 6 1.62 -6.46 -17.16
C LEU A 6 1.85 -5.46 -16.04
N GLY A 7 1.58 -4.16 -16.26
CA GLY A 7 1.68 -3.15 -15.21
C GLY A 7 0.78 -3.48 -14.01
N HIS A 8 -0.47 -3.91 -14.29
CA HIS A 8 -1.43 -4.34 -13.27
C HIS A 8 -0.97 -5.57 -12.50
N LEU A 9 -0.44 -6.58 -13.20
CA LEU A 9 0.08 -7.79 -12.57
C LEU A 9 1.28 -7.48 -11.67
N ILE A 10 2.24 -6.69 -12.16
CA ILE A 10 3.43 -6.30 -11.39
C ILE A 10 3.02 -5.48 -10.17
N ALA A 11 2.12 -4.50 -10.33
CA ALA A 11 1.60 -3.72 -9.22
C ALA A 11 0.98 -4.62 -8.15
N LYS A 12 0.13 -5.57 -8.55
CA LYS A 12 -0.51 -6.49 -7.60
C LYS A 12 0.49 -7.39 -6.90
N ILE A 13 1.51 -7.88 -7.61
CA ILE A 13 2.60 -8.67 -7.01
C ILE A 13 3.36 -7.84 -5.99
N LEU A 14 3.72 -6.60 -6.30
CA LEU A 14 4.48 -5.72 -5.41
C LEU A 14 3.71 -5.44 -4.12
N ILE A 15 2.44 -5.03 -4.22
CA ILE A 15 1.57 -4.75 -3.07
C ILE A 15 1.40 -6.01 -2.22
N SER A 16 1.06 -7.14 -2.86
CA SER A 16 0.84 -8.40 -2.16
C SER A 16 2.13 -8.93 -1.52
N SER A 17 3.29 -8.64 -2.10
CA SER A 17 4.58 -9.11 -1.57
C SER A 17 5.02 -8.37 -0.31
N ALA A 18 4.48 -7.17 -0.05
CA ALA A 18 4.82 -6.39 1.13
C ALA A 18 4.50 -7.13 2.45
N GLN A 19 3.48 -8.00 2.46
CA GLN A 19 3.13 -8.79 3.65
C GLN A 19 4.28 -9.71 4.11
N TYR A 20 5.18 -10.11 3.20
CA TYR A 20 6.31 -10.99 3.50
C TYR A 20 7.58 -10.26 3.97
N LEU A 21 7.60 -8.92 4.00
CA LEU A 21 8.77 -8.14 4.43
C LEU A 21 8.90 -8.14 5.96
N ASP A 22 9.96 -8.67 6.58
CA ASP A 22 10.05 -8.66 8.06
C ASP A 22 9.91 -7.27 8.71
N LYS A 23 10.54 -6.25 8.13
CA LYS A 23 10.47 -4.85 8.57
C LYS A 23 10.60 -3.91 7.37
N ILE A 24 10.13 -2.68 7.52
CA ILE A 24 10.32 -1.60 6.56
C ILE A 24 10.80 -0.34 7.27
N ASP A 25 11.88 0.22 6.75
CA ASP A 25 12.47 1.47 7.21
C ASP A 25 12.42 2.51 6.08
N GLU A 26 12.61 3.79 6.41
CA GLU A 26 12.60 4.89 5.44
C GLU A 26 13.50 4.65 4.20
N PRO A 27 14.78 4.20 4.32
CA PRO A 27 15.59 3.88 3.16
C PRO A 27 15.03 2.73 2.30
N GLY A 28 14.33 1.78 2.95
CA GLY A 28 13.65 0.67 2.31
C GLY A 28 12.48 1.15 1.46
N ILE A 29 11.66 2.05 2.00
CA ILE A 29 10.55 2.68 1.28
C ILE A 29 11.09 3.43 0.05
N GLN A 30 12.10 4.29 0.24
CA GLN A 30 12.71 5.03 -0.87
C GLN A 30 13.26 4.11 -1.95
N LYS A 31 13.90 2.98 -1.57
CA LYS A 31 14.41 1.98 -2.52
C LYS A 31 13.27 1.33 -3.30
N MET A 32 12.18 0.98 -2.65
CA MET A 32 11.00 0.43 -3.32
C MET A 32 10.39 1.42 -4.30
N CYS A 33 10.16 2.68 -3.90
CA CYS A 33 9.62 3.70 -4.81
C CYS A 33 10.53 3.91 -6.05
N ARG A 34 11.86 3.95 -5.87
CA ARG A 34 12.81 4.04 -7.00
C ARG A 34 12.75 2.81 -7.92
N ASN A 35 12.66 1.61 -7.36
CA ASN A 35 12.55 0.38 -8.15
C ASN A 35 11.24 0.34 -8.95
N ILE A 36 10.12 0.73 -8.34
CA ILE A 36 8.82 0.82 -9.02
C ILE A 36 8.88 1.81 -10.17
N PHE A 37 9.49 2.98 -9.95
CA PHE A 37 9.67 3.98 -11.00
C PHE A 37 10.54 3.45 -12.16
N ALA A 38 11.63 2.74 -11.87
CA ALA A 38 12.45 2.13 -12.91
C ALA A 38 11.67 1.06 -13.73
N LEU A 39 10.85 0.25 -13.06
CA LEU A 39 9.94 -0.71 -13.71
C LEU A 39 8.91 0.00 -14.59
N GLN A 40 8.34 1.10 -14.10
CA GLN A 40 7.39 1.93 -14.83
C GLN A 40 8.01 2.54 -16.09
N GLN A 41 9.22 3.09 -16.00
CA GLN A 41 9.94 3.59 -17.17
C GLN A 41 10.22 2.47 -18.18
N THR A 42 10.65 1.30 -17.70
CA THR A 42 10.93 0.15 -18.57
C THR A 42 9.68 -0.31 -19.32
N LEU A 43 8.57 -0.47 -18.62
CA LEU A 43 7.31 -0.87 -19.24
C LEU A 43 6.76 0.21 -20.16
N THR A 44 6.76 1.49 -19.76
CA THR A 44 6.31 2.61 -20.60
C THR A 44 7.09 2.65 -21.92
N ASN A 45 8.40 2.36 -21.89
CA ASN A 45 9.21 2.30 -23.10
C ASN A 45 8.84 1.13 -24.02
N ILE A 46 8.41 -0.01 -23.45
CA ILE A 46 8.01 -1.21 -24.21
C ILE A 46 6.59 -1.06 -24.77
N THR A 47 5.66 -0.58 -23.95
CA THR A 47 4.23 -0.49 -24.28
C THR A 47 3.87 0.80 -25.02
N MET A 48 4.74 1.81 -24.94
CA MET A 48 4.46 3.21 -25.36
C MET A 48 3.18 3.76 -24.70
N ALA A 49 2.83 3.25 -23.53
CA ALA A 49 1.64 3.62 -22.77
C ALA A 49 2.00 3.95 -21.32
N ARG A 50 1.20 4.82 -20.69
CA ARG A 50 1.40 5.17 -19.28
C ARG A 50 0.91 4.04 -18.39
N GLU A 51 1.79 3.51 -17.55
CA GLU A 51 1.47 2.43 -16.59
C GLU A 51 0.93 2.98 -15.25
N ILE A 52 -0.36 3.34 -15.22
CA ILE A 52 -1.02 3.91 -14.03
C ILE A 52 -1.03 2.93 -12.84
N ALA A 53 -1.08 1.63 -13.10
CA ALA A 53 -1.08 0.62 -12.05
C ALA A 53 0.20 0.65 -11.19
N LEU A 54 1.33 1.05 -11.77
CA LEU A 54 2.59 1.18 -11.02
C LEU A 54 2.63 2.45 -10.16
N ASP A 55 1.91 3.51 -10.56
CA ASP A 55 1.68 4.66 -9.68
C ASP A 55 0.91 4.21 -8.41
N HIS A 56 -0.12 3.36 -8.56
CA HIS A 56 -0.89 2.80 -7.44
C HIS A 56 -0.02 1.94 -6.49
N ALA A 57 0.82 1.06 -7.04
CA ALA A 57 1.77 0.29 -6.23
C ALA A 57 2.77 1.19 -5.50
N ARG A 58 3.21 2.29 -6.11
CA ARG A 58 4.09 3.25 -5.45
C ARG A 58 3.38 3.94 -4.28
N HIS A 59 2.16 4.42 -4.46
CA HIS A 59 1.39 5.04 -3.38
C HIS A 59 1.20 4.09 -2.19
N TYR A 60 1.02 2.79 -2.44
CA TYR A 60 0.96 1.78 -1.39
C TYR A 60 2.22 1.77 -0.51
N PHE A 61 3.41 1.84 -1.13
CA PHE A 61 4.65 1.93 -0.36
C PHE A 61 4.84 3.29 0.32
N GLU A 62 4.27 4.36 -0.24
CA GLU A 62 4.32 5.69 0.39
C GLU A 62 3.44 5.76 1.65
N LEU A 63 2.46 4.87 1.84
CA LEU A 63 1.73 4.73 3.11
C LEU A 63 2.67 4.47 4.30
N PHE A 64 3.80 3.80 4.08
CA PHE A 64 4.74 3.47 5.15
C PHE A 64 5.52 4.69 5.68
N TYR A 65 5.41 5.87 5.05
CA TYR A 65 5.88 7.13 5.64
C TYR A 65 4.94 7.68 6.70
N LEU A 66 3.69 7.22 6.71
CA LEU A 66 2.64 7.73 7.58
C LEU A 66 2.49 6.83 8.81
N THR A 67 1.99 7.44 9.88
CA THR A 67 1.54 6.70 11.06
C THR A 67 0.20 5.99 10.79
N PRO A 68 -0.14 4.93 11.53
CA PRO A 68 -1.43 4.27 11.43
C PRO A 68 -2.62 5.23 11.56
N GLU A 69 -2.51 6.24 12.43
CA GLU A 69 -3.57 7.25 12.63
C GLU A 69 -3.74 8.19 11.43
N GLU A 70 -2.64 8.61 10.81
CA GLU A 70 -2.68 9.40 9.57
C GLU A 70 -3.30 8.60 8.41
N ILE A 71 -3.01 7.30 8.31
CA ILE A 71 -3.62 6.45 7.29
C ILE A 71 -5.12 6.34 7.50
N LEU A 72 -5.58 6.05 8.73
CA LEU A 72 -7.01 5.99 9.06
C LEU A 72 -7.73 7.31 8.73
N SER A 73 -7.12 8.44 9.12
CA SER A 73 -7.66 9.77 8.83
C SER A 73 -7.75 10.03 7.33
N GLY A 74 -6.71 9.65 6.57
CA GLY A 74 -6.70 9.75 5.12
C GLY A 74 -7.80 8.91 4.45
N VAL A 75 -8.07 7.70 4.95
CA VAL A 75 -9.16 6.84 4.47
C VAL A 75 -10.53 7.47 4.76
N MET A 76 -10.72 8.09 5.93
CA MET A 76 -11.97 8.78 6.26
C MET A 76 -12.21 10.01 5.39
N GLU A 77 -11.17 10.80 5.10
CA GLU A 77 -11.31 12.06 4.36
C GLU A 77 -11.40 11.86 2.84
N LYS A 78 -10.61 10.94 2.28
CA LYS A 78 -10.46 10.75 0.83
C LYS A 78 -11.13 9.48 0.30
N GLY A 79 -11.54 8.58 1.18
CA GLY A 79 -12.00 7.24 0.83
C GLY A 79 -10.87 6.21 0.76
N ALA A 80 -11.27 4.94 0.63
CA ALA A 80 -10.33 3.81 0.55
C ALA A 80 -9.71 3.70 -0.84
N GLU A 81 -8.37 3.80 -0.93
CA GLU A 81 -7.60 3.59 -2.17
C GLU A 81 -7.18 2.13 -2.36
N PHE A 82 -7.10 1.38 -1.25
CA PHE A 82 -6.71 -0.03 -1.21
C PHE A 82 -7.83 -0.89 -0.62
N SER A 83 -7.75 -2.20 -0.85
CA SER A 83 -8.66 -3.16 -0.22
C SER A 83 -8.39 -3.26 1.29
N GLU A 84 -9.39 -3.69 2.05
CA GLU A 84 -9.27 -3.93 3.49
C GLU A 84 -8.06 -4.81 3.82
N LEU A 85 -7.89 -5.93 3.08
CA LEU A 85 -6.77 -6.84 3.28
C LEU A 85 -5.41 -6.16 3.05
N GLU A 86 -5.30 -5.26 2.07
CA GLU A 86 -4.06 -4.52 1.80
C GLU A 86 -3.75 -3.54 2.93
N TYR A 87 -4.76 -2.84 3.46
CA TYR A 87 -4.57 -2.01 4.65
C TYR A 87 -4.20 -2.85 5.87
N MET A 88 -4.85 -3.99 6.11
CA MET A 88 -4.48 -4.89 7.21
C MET A 88 -3.02 -5.33 7.13
N ASN A 89 -2.56 -5.74 5.94
CA ASN A 89 -1.17 -6.11 5.71
C ASN A 89 -0.21 -4.93 5.92
N ALA A 90 -0.58 -3.72 5.50
CA ALA A 90 0.22 -2.51 5.72
C ALA A 90 0.34 -2.19 7.22
N PHE A 91 -0.75 -2.27 7.99
CA PHE A 91 -0.74 -2.02 9.43
C PHE A 91 0.08 -3.06 10.19
N GLN A 92 0.01 -4.33 9.80
CA GLN A 92 0.87 -5.38 10.34
C GLN A 92 2.35 -5.11 10.05
N LEU A 93 2.68 -4.66 8.83
CA LEU A 93 4.05 -4.30 8.46
C LEU A 93 4.56 -3.06 9.22
N LEU A 94 3.73 -2.02 9.38
CA LEU A 94 4.08 -0.86 10.21
C LEU A 94 4.37 -1.27 11.65
N HIS A 95 3.51 -2.10 12.23
CA HIS A 95 3.64 -2.55 13.61
C HIS A 95 4.93 -3.35 13.86
N ARG A 96 5.26 -4.33 13.00
CA ARG A 96 6.51 -5.11 13.16
C ARG A 96 7.78 -4.28 12.90
N SER A 97 7.64 -3.14 12.22
CA SER A 97 8.74 -2.22 11.94
C SER A 97 9.00 -1.23 13.08
N GLN A 98 8.09 -1.12 14.05
CA GLN A 98 8.29 -0.29 15.24
C GLN A 98 9.39 -0.88 16.15
N VAL A 99 10.10 0.01 16.84
CA VAL A 99 11.17 -0.36 17.78
C VAL A 99 10.59 -1.02 19.05
N ASP A 100 9.40 -0.59 19.48
CA ASP A 100 8.67 -1.15 20.63
C ASP A 100 7.19 -1.37 20.23
N PRO A 101 6.82 -2.57 19.74
CA PRO A 101 5.48 -2.84 19.25
C PRO A 101 4.46 -2.97 20.39
N ASP A 102 3.52 -2.02 20.46
CA ASP A 102 2.33 -2.13 21.32
C ASP A 102 1.29 -3.06 20.67
N TYR A 103 1.25 -4.32 21.14
CA TYR A 103 0.32 -5.35 20.65
C TYR A 103 -1.16 -5.02 20.90
N GLY A 104 -1.47 -4.10 21.82
CA GLY A 104 -2.82 -3.58 22.03
C GLY A 104 -3.20 -2.56 20.96
N ALA A 105 -2.28 -1.67 20.59
CA ALA A 105 -2.51 -0.60 19.62
C ALA A 105 -2.86 -1.14 18.23
N ILE A 106 -2.19 -2.19 17.75
CA ILE A 106 -2.51 -2.79 16.43
C ILE A 106 -3.96 -3.26 16.35
N ASN A 107 -4.50 -3.91 17.39
CA ASN A 107 -5.88 -4.38 17.39
C ASN A 107 -6.89 -3.23 17.37
N VAL A 108 -6.57 -2.13 18.07
CA VAL A 108 -7.39 -0.90 18.03
C VAL A 108 -7.38 -0.29 16.64
N HIS A 109 -6.22 -0.20 16.00
CA HIS A 109 -6.09 0.34 14.65
C HIS A 109 -6.83 -0.52 13.60
N LEU A 110 -6.73 -1.85 13.69
CA LEU A 110 -7.46 -2.76 12.82
C LEU A 110 -8.98 -2.70 13.04
N GLY A 111 -9.43 -2.58 14.29
CA GLY A 111 -10.84 -2.38 14.61
C GLY A 111 -11.38 -1.09 14.00
N ARG A 112 -10.66 0.03 14.19
CA ARG A 112 -11.03 1.32 13.58
C ARG A 112 -11.06 1.27 12.06
N LEU A 113 -10.09 0.59 11.43
CA LEU A 113 -10.08 0.40 9.98
C LEU A 113 -11.35 -0.30 9.51
N SER A 114 -11.74 -1.39 10.18
CA SER A 114 -12.94 -2.16 9.84
C SER A 114 -14.23 -1.34 10.06
N ASP A 115 -14.32 -0.56 11.13
CA ASP A 115 -15.45 0.37 11.34
C ASP A 115 -15.52 1.41 10.22
N ILE A 116 -14.42 2.09 9.90
CA ILE A 116 -14.37 3.11 8.84
C ILE A 116 -14.75 2.52 7.48
N LEU A 117 -14.19 1.37 7.11
CA LEU A 117 -14.48 0.72 5.84
C LEU A 117 -15.90 0.13 5.81
N GLY A 118 -16.42 -0.32 6.95
CA GLY A 118 -17.79 -0.81 7.12
C GLY A 118 -18.83 0.30 7.00
N GLU A 119 -18.59 1.46 7.59
CA GLU A 119 -19.45 2.65 7.42
C GLU A 119 -19.40 3.18 5.99
N VAL A 120 -18.22 3.20 5.36
CA VAL A 120 -18.06 3.61 3.96
C VAL A 120 -18.75 2.62 3.00
N GLY A 121 -18.73 1.32 3.31
CA GLY A 121 -19.40 0.27 2.54
C GLY A 121 -20.94 0.32 2.54
N VAL A 122 -21.56 1.12 3.42
CA VAL A 122 -23.01 1.32 3.49
C VAL A 122 -23.48 2.52 2.64
N THR A 123 -22.57 3.28 2.04
CA THR A 123 -22.90 4.53 1.31
C THR A 123 -22.92 4.42 -0.22
N VAL A 124 -23.14 3.23 -0.79
CA VAL A 124 -23.35 3.05 -2.24
C VAL A 124 -24.67 2.37 -2.54
#